data_AF-A0A841DKF6-F1
#
_entry.id   AF-A0A841DKF6-F1
#
_cell.length_a   1.000
_cell.length_b   1.000
_cell.length_c   1.000
_cell.angle_alpha   90.00
_cell.angle_beta   90.00
_cell.angle_gamma   90.00
#
_symmetry.space_group_name_H-M   'P 1'
#
loop_
_entity.id
_entity.type
_entity.pdbx_description
1 polymer ?
#
loop_
_entity_poly.entity_id
_entity_poly.type
_entity_poly.pdbx_seq_one_letter_code
_entity_poly.pdbx_strand_id
1 'polypeptide(L)'
;MNRPAKHAAKPLADLMEQWRKRAELAIGRDALASIEGTLQQAGGRHLGAADLSPETIEAYGAATVLTLQSKHATWTRWNLLAEAARQTRLLRLSSATERTTVLERIIHSAEQYSINLTAPELIPTPLTRSIQEEAGKACLTQCPDGSRSGWSADSVTIACQGRRWTKPCPTARPSASGHVARMPSVRLRRRAASTGN
;
A
#
# COMPACT_ATOMS: atom_id res chain seq x y z
N MET A 1 6.72 -10.61 -31.59
CA MET A 1 7.21 -9.42 -30.87
C MET A 1 6.28 -8.25 -31.19
N ASN A 2 5.15 -8.07 -30.48
CA ASN A 2 4.13 -7.05 -30.82
C ASN A 2 4.01 -5.93 -29.78
N ARG A 3 5.14 -5.56 -29.17
CA ARG A 3 5.17 -4.47 -28.19
C ARG A 3 5.80 -3.24 -28.85
N PRO A 4 5.08 -2.12 -28.98
CA PRO A 4 5.66 -0.89 -29.51
C PRO A 4 6.76 -0.36 -28.58
N ALA A 5 7.67 0.43 -29.13
CA ALA A 5 8.71 1.13 -28.38
C ALA A 5 8.09 2.08 -27.34
N LYS A 6 8.82 2.35 -26.25
CA LYS A 6 8.36 3.25 -25.18
C LYS A 6 8.19 4.67 -25.74
N HIS A 7 6.99 5.23 -25.60
CA HIS A 7 6.73 6.62 -25.99
C HIS A 7 7.53 7.59 -25.11
N ALA A 8 7.79 8.80 -25.63
CA ALA A 8 8.32 9.90 -24.86
C ALA A 8 7.44 10.18 -23.63
N ALA A 9 8.06 10.60 -22.51
CA ALA A 9 7.34 10.92 -21.29
C ALA A 9 6.38 12.08 -21.53
N LYS A 10 5.08 11.85 -21.30
CA LYS A 10 4.04 12.87 -21.30
C LYS A 10 3.65 13.20 -19.87
N PRO A 11 3.25 14.44 -19.56
CA PRO A 11 2.66 14.79 -18.27
C PRO A 11 1.47 13.87 -17.94
N LEU A 12 1.36 13.45 -16.69
CA LEU A 12 0.26 12.58 -16.24
C LEU A 12 -1.11 13.24 -16.44
N ALA A 13 -1.19 14.56 -16.24
CA ALA A 13 -2.42 15.33 -16.44
C ALA A 13 -2.96 15.18 -17.87
N ASP A 14 -2.09 15.34 -18.89
CA ASP A 14 -2.46 15.18 -20.29
C ASP A 14 -2.95 13.77 -20.60
N LEU A 15 -2.29 12.76 -20.03
CA LEU A 15 -2.69 11.36 -20.19
C LEU A 15 -4.05 11.10 -19.53
N MET A 16 -4.28 11.63 -18.34
CA MET A 16 -5.57 11.53 -17.64
C MET A 16 -6.68 12.20 -18.43
N GLU A 17 -6.45 13.38 -19.01
CA GLU A 17 -7.43 14.07 -19.85
C GLU A 17 -7.74 13.27 -21.13
N GLN A 18 -6.72 12.76 -21.81
CA GLN A 18 -6.88 11.90 -22.99
C GLN A 18 -7.66 10.62 -22.65
N TRP A 19 -7.39 10.00 -21.50
CA TRP A 19 -8.11 8.82 -21.05
C TRP A 19 -9.56 9.13 -20.71
N ARG A 20 -9.84 10.28 -20.09
CA ARG A 20 -11.19 10.76 -19.81
C ARG A 20 -12.00 10.97 -21.09
N LYS A 21 -11.45 11.69 -22.08
CA LYS A 21 -12.10 11.89 -23.40
C LYS A 21 -12.44 10.57 -24.09
N ARG A 22 -11.52 9.61 -24.07
CA ARG A 22 -11.76 8.28 -24.66
C ARG A 22 -12.84 7.49 -23.91
N ALA A 23 -12.88 7.58 -22.59
CA ALA A 23 -13.91 6.93 -21.80
C ALA A 23 -15.30 7.53 -22.07
N GLU A 24 -15.40 8.85 -22.19
CA GLU A 24 -16.65 9.54 -22.55
C GLU A 24 -17.19 9.09 -23.91
N LEU A 25 -16.31 8.91 -24.91
CA LEU A 25 -16.71 8.41 -26.23
C LEU A 25 -17.15 6.93 -26.19
N ALA A 26 -16.53 6.11 -25.34
CA ALA A 26 -16.80 4.67 -25.30
C ALA A 26 -18.04 4.30 -24.47
N ILE A 27 -18.30 5.01 -23.37
CA ILE A 27 -19.32 4.63 -22.37
C ILE A 27 -20.42 5.71 -22.26
N GLY A 28 -20.23 6.88 -22.87
CA GLY A 28 -21.15 8.02 -22.79
C GLY A 28 -20.86 8.95 -21.62
N ARG A 29 -21.30 10.21 -21.73
CA ARG A 29 -21.09 11.25 -20.69
C ARG A 29 -21.83 10.95 -19.38
N ASP A 30 -22.96 10.24 -19.45
CA ASP A 30 -23.84 9.97 -18.29
C ASP A 30 -23.43 8.74 -17.49
N ALA A 31 -22.42 7.99 -17.96
CA ALA A 31 -21.93 6.78 -17.28
C ALA A 31 -21.42 7.08 -15.87
N LEU A 32 -20.69 8.19 -15.70
CA LEU A 32 -20.19 8.61 -14.39
C LEU A 32 -21.34 8.97 -13.44
N ALA A 33 -22.31 9.75 -13.90
CA ALA A 33 -23.47 10.13 -13.09
C ALA A 33 -24.31 8.91 -12.68
N SER A 34 -24.46 7.93 -13.58
CA SER A 34 -25.17 6.67 -13.30
C SER A 34 -24.44 5.79 -12.28
N ILE A 35 -23.12 5.68 -12.40
CA ILE A 35 -22.28 4.98 -11.41
C ILE A 35 -22.38 5.66 -10.06
N GLU A 36 -22.29 6.99 -10.03
CA GLU A 36 -22.37 7.78 -8.80
C GLU A 36 -23.75 7.62 -8.12
N GLY A 37 -24.84 7.70 -8.88
CA GLY A 37 -26.18 7.44 -8.36
C GLY A 37 -26.32 6.02 -7.79
N THR A 38 -25.77 5.01 -8.48
CA THR A 38 -25.79 3.62 -8.00
C THR A 38 -24.99 3.46 -6.70
N LEU A 39 -23.83 4.13 -6.58
CA LEU A 39 -23.00 4.09 -5.38
C LEU A 39 -23.67 4.78 -4.19
N GLN A 40 -24.37 5.90 -4.42
CA GLN A 40 -25.13 6.60 -3.40
C GLN A 40 -26.36 5.79 -2.92
N GLN A 41 -27.01 5.06 -3.83
CA GLN A 41 -28.15 4.19 -3.50
C GLN A 41 -27.77 2.88 -2.81
N ALA A 42 -26.51 2.46 -2.88
CA ALA A 42 -26.04 1.21 -2.27
C ALA A 42 -26.08 1.19 -0.72
N GLY A 43 -26.54 2.27 -0.06
CA GLY A 43 -27.11 2.24 1.29
C GLY A 43 -26.16 1.93 2.45
N GLY A 44 -24.84 1.83 2.20
CA GLY A 44 -23.84 1.56 3.22
C GLY A 44 -23.28 2.86 3.82
N ARG A 45 -23.26 2.98 5.15
CA ARG A 45 -22.53 4.08 5.82
C ARG A 45 -21.05 4.00 5.43
N HIS A 46 -20.53 5.08 4.85
CA HIS A 46 -19.10 5.23 4.63
C HIS A 46 -18.38 5.43 5.96
N LEU A 47 -17.25 4.75 6.14
CA LEU A 47 -16.40 4.88 7.31
C LEU A 47 -15.36 6.00 7.10
N GLY A 48 -15.16 6.84 8.10
CA GLY A 48 -13.94 7.65 8.22
C GLY A 48 -12.83 6.85 8.92
N ALA A 49 -11.61 7.38 8.91
CA ALA A 49 -10.50 6.77 9.62
C ALA A 49 -10.77 6.70 11.13
N ALA A 50 -11.43 7.71 11.70
CA ALA A 50 -11.80 7.74 13.11
C ALA A 50 -12.82 6.66 13.50
N ASP A 51 -13.59 6.11 12.55
CA ASP A 51 -14.51 5.00 12.82
C ASP A 51 -13.78 3.66 13.05
N LEU A 52 -12.50 3.55 12.66
CA LEU A 52 -11.69 2.37 12.90
C LEU A 52 -10.96 2.47 14.24
N SER A 53 -11.30 1.56 15.15
CA SER A 53 -10.67 1.46 16.47
C SER A 53 -9.17 1.17 16.34
N PRO A 54 -8.34 1.58 17.30
CA PRO A 54 -6.91 1.29 17.28
C PRO A 54 -6.64 -0.22 17.21
N GLU A 55 -7.42 -1.05 17.91
CA GLU A 55 -7.29 -2.52 17.89
C GLU A 55 -7.58 -3.09 16.49
N THR A 56 -8.52 -2.48 15.76
CA THR A 56 -8.83 -2.86 14.38
C THR A 56 -7.65 -2.56 13.46
N ILE A 57 -7.02 -1.38 13.62
CA ILE A 57 -5.81 -1.01 12.88
C ILE A 57 -4.66 -1.97 13.20
N GLU A 58 -4.46 -2.30 14.47
CA GLU A 58 -3.44 -3.26 14.91
C GLU A 58 -3.65 -4.65 14.32
N ALA A 59 -4.90 -5.14 14.32
CA ALA A 59 -5.24 -6.41 13.70
C ALA A 59 -4.91 -6.44 12.20
N TYR A 60 -5.20 -5.35 11.47
CA TYR A 60 -4.80 -5.22 10.06
C TYR A 60 -3.28 -5.14 9.88
N GLY A 61 -2.57 -4.44 10.77
CA GLY A 61 -1.11 -4.35 10.75
C GLY A 61 -0.47 -5.73 10.92
N ALA A 62 -0.90 -6.49 11.93
CA ALA A 62 -0.45 -7.85 12.16
C ALA A 62 -0.78 -8.78 10.97
N ALA A 63 -2.02 -8.75 10.46
CA ALA A 63 -2.43 -9.57 9.31
C ALA A 63 -1.61 -9.30 8.04
N THR A 64 -1.25 -8.02 7.82
CA THR A 64 -0.41 -7.60 6.69
C THR A 64 0.98 -8.23 6.77
N VAL A 65 1.64 -8.14 7.93
CA VAL A 65 2.96 -8.75 8.15
C VAL A 65 2.88 -10.27 8.06
N LEU A 66 1.86 -10.89 8.67
CA LEU A 66 1.64 -12.34 8.60
C LEU A 66 1.50 -12.85 7.16
N THR A 67 0.85 -12.06 6.30
CA THR A 67 0.69 -12.41 4.89
C THR A 67 1.99 -12.25 4.12
N LEU A 68 2.73 -11.16 4.34
CA LEU A 68 3.99 -10.90 3.62
C LEU A 68 5.09 -11.87 4.01
N GLN A 69 5.26 -12.19 5.30
CA GLN A 69 6.27 -13.15 5.76
C GLN A 69 6.08 -14.56 5.17
N SER A 70 4.85 -14.91 4.75
CA SER A 70 4.58 -16.20 4.10
C SER A 70 5.06 -16.25 2.65
N LYS A 71 5.23 -15.08 2.02
CA LYS A 71 5.56 -14.92 0.61
C LYS A 71 7.00 -14.44 0.39
N HIS A 72 7.53 -13.66 1.33
CA HIS A 72 8.81 -12.99 1.22
C HIS A 72 9.57 -13.03 2.54
N ALA A 73 10.88 -13.25 2.47
CA ALA A 73 11.78 -13.16 3.63
C ALA A 73 12.04 -11.71 4.07
N THR A 74 11.94 -10.76 3.14
CA THR A 74 12.07 -9.32 3.35
C THR A 74 11.00 -8.56 2.57
N TRP A 75 10.61 -7.37 3.03
CA TRP A 75 9.63 -6.54 2.33
C TRP A 75 9.94 -5.05 2.47
N THR A 76 9.39 -4.24 1.56
CA THR A 76 9.49 -2.78 1.60
C THR A 76 8.20 -2.17 2.12
N ARG A 77 8.24 -0.87 2.48
CA ARG A 77 7.04 -0.11 2.83
C ARG A 77 5.96 -0.12 1.73
N TRP A 78 6.35 -0.16 0.46
CA TRP A 78 5.41 -0.28 -0.66
C TRP A 78 4.70 -1.64 -0.70
N ASN A 79 5.38 -2.71 -0.29
CA ASN A 79 4.75 -4.03 -0.16
C ASN A 79 3.72 -4.02 0.98
N LEU A 80 4.02 -3.37 2.11
CA LEU A 80 3.06 -3.17 3.21
C LEU A 80 1.83 -2.40 2.73
N LEU A 81 2.03 -1.28 2.04
CA LEU A 81 0.93 -0.48 1.49
C LEU A 81 0.07 -1.29 0.53
N ALA A 82 0.69 -2.01 -0.41
CA ALA A 82 -0.03 -2.83 -1.38
C ALA A 82 -0.86 -3.93 -0.72
N GLU A 83 -0.30 -4.60 0.29
CA GLU A 83 -1.01 -5.66 1.01
C GLU A 83 -2.12 -5.10 1.92
N ALA A 84 -1.85 -4.04 2.68
CA ALA A 84 -2.87 -3.34 3.47
C ALA A 84 -4.04 -2.87 2.59
N ALA A 85 -3.77 -2.38 1.38
CA ALA A 85 -4.81 -1.99 0.42
C ALA A 85 -5.66 -3.17 -0.06
N ARG A 86 -5.09 -4.37 -0.17
CA ARG A 86 -5.85 -5.61 -0.49
C ARG A 86 -6.73 -6.02 0.68
N GLN A 87 -6.18 -6.04 1.90
CA GLN A 87 -6.89 -6.42 3.12
C GLN A 87 -8.10 -5.50 3.41
N THR A 88 -7.97 -4.22 3.07
CA THR A 88 -9.02 -3.19 3.29
C THR A 88 -9.90 -2.93 2.07
N ARG A 89 -9.83 -3.76 1.01
CA ARG A 89 -10.59 -3.53 -0.25
C ARG A 89 -12.10 -3.46 -0.04
N LEU A 90 -12.63 -4.19 0.95
CA LEU A 90 -14.07 -4.24 1.23
C LEU A 90 -14.56 -3.08 2.11
N LEU A 91 -13.66 -2.29 2.70
CA LEU A 91 -14.02 -1.11 3.47
C LEU A 91 -14.43 0.02 2.53
N ARG A 92 -15.67 0.50 2.70
CA ARG A 92 -16.18 1.70 2.01
C ARG A 92 -15.82 2.92 2.85
N LEU A 93 -14.81 3.66 2.41
CA LEU A 93 -14.33 4.86 3.09
C LEU A 93 -14.95 6.11 2.48
N SER A 94 -15.17 7.14 3.30
CA SER A 94 -15.89 8.36 2.91
C SER A 94 -15.14 9.21 1.88
N SER A 95 -13.82 9.16 1.85
CA SER A 95 -13.00 9.86 0.87
C SER A 95 -11.68 9.12 0.55
N ALA A 96 -11.02 9.55 -0.52
CA ALA A 96 -9.67 9.08 -0.86
C ALA A 96 -8.65 9.46 0.23
N THR A 97 -8.78 10.64 0.83
CA THR A 97 -7.91 11.08 1.93
C THR A 97 -8.06 10.17 3.14
N GLU A 98 -9.29 9.85 3.53
CA GLU A 98 -9.58 8.92 4.63
C GLU A 98 -9.02 7.53 4.35
N ARG A 99 -9.06 7.08 3.09
CA ARG A 99 -8.39 5.85 2.65
C ARG A 99 -6.90 5.89 2.86
N THR A 100 -6.23 6.97 2.46
CA THR A 100 -4.80 7.12 2.69
C THR A 100 -4.48 7.14 4.19
N THR A 101 -5.24 7.88 5.00
CA THR A 101 -5.05 7.93 6.46
C THR A 101 -5.18 6.55 7.11
N VAL A 102 -6.17 5.74 6.71
CA VAL A 102 -6.31 4.37 7.21
C VAL A 102 -5.12 3.50 6.82
N LEU A 103 -4.67 3.56 5.56
CA LEU A 103 -3.53 2.77 5.09
C LEU A 103 -2.24 3.17 5.82
N GLU A 104 -2.00 4.45 6.02
CA GLU A 104 -0.85 4.97 6.77
C GLU A 104 -0.84 4.48 8.22
N ARG A 105 -1.99 4.49 8.91
CA ARG A 105 -2.13 3.95 10.27
C ARG A 105 -1.85 2.45 10.32
N ILE A 106 -2.33 1.68 9.34
CA ILE A 106 -2.07 0.24 9.23
C ILE A 106 -0.59 -0.04 8.97
N ILE A 107 0.05 0.72 8.07
CA ILE A 107 1.47 0.59 7.75
C ILE A 107 2.30 0.87 9.01
N HIS A 108 2.01 1.97 9.71
CA HIS A 108 2.70 2.32 10.94
C HIS A 108 2.58 1.23 12.01
N SER A 109 1.39 0.62 12.14
CA SER A 109 1.20 -0.54 13.03
C SER A 109 1.98 -1.77 12.55
N ALA A 110 1.99 -2.07 11.24
CA ALA A 110 2.74 -3.17 10.66
C ALA A 110 4.27 -3.02 10.87
N GLU A 111 4.77 -1.79 10.84
CA GLU A 111 6.17 -1.45 11.14
C GLU A 111 6.56 -1.78 12.59
N GLN A 112 5.61 -1.80 13.54
CA GLN A 112 5.89 -2.21 14.93
C GLN A 112 6.17 -3.72 15.08
N TYR A 113 5.67 -4.54 14.14
CA TYR A 113 5.91 -6.00 14.12
C TYR A 113 7.14 -6.42 13.31
N SER A 114 7.93 -5.44 12.92
CA SER A 114 8.88 -5.48 11.82
C SER A 114 10.25 -4.98 12.29
N ILE A 115 11.34 -5.41 11.66
CA ILE A 115 12.71 -4.90 11.92
C ILE A 115 13.21 -4.19 10.66
N ASN A 116 13.70 -2.95 10.80
CA ASN A 116 14.41 -2.26 9.74
C ASN A 116 15.83 -2.84 9.57
N LEU A 117 16.13 -3.35 8.38
CA LEU A 117 17.43 -3.89 8.00
C LEU A 117 18.37 -2.82 7.44
N THR A 118 17.83 -1.67 7.03
CA THR A 118 18.64 -0.53 6.61
C THR A 118 19.22 0.12 7.87
N ALA A 119 20.55 0.10 7.97
CA ALA A 119 21.24 0.74 9.09
C ALA A 119 20.87 2.24 9.12
N PRO A 120 20.46 2.79 10.28
CA PRO A 120 20.31 4.24 10.40
C PRO A 120 21.66 4.91 10.13
N GLU A 121 21.68 6.05 9.44
CA GLU A 121 22.90 6.84 9.28
C GLU A 121 23.35 7.39 10.64
N LEU A 122 24.18 6.62 11.34
CA LEU A 122 24.75 7.00 12.62
C LEU A 122 25.99 7.90 12.46
N ILE A 123 26.53 8.00 11.23
CA ILE A 123 27.69 8.82 10.89
C ILE A 123 27.42 9.38 9.48
N PRO A 124 27.47 10.72 9.27
CA PRO A 124 27.36 11.29 7.94
C PRO A 124 28.47 10.72 7.08
N THR A 125 28.11 9.95 6.05
CA THR A 125 29.11 9.47 5.08
C THR A 125 29.67 10.68 4.35
N PRO A 126 31.01 10.86 4.29
CA PRO A 126 31.58 12.01 3.60
C PRO A 126 31.14 11.97 2.13
N LEU A 127 30.48 13.05 1.70
CA LEU A 127 29.87 13.22 0.37
C LEU A 127 30.88 13.12 -0.78
N THR A 128 32.18 13.09 -0.49
CA THR A 128 33.24 12.95 -1.47
C THR A 128 34.25 11.92 -0.99
N ARG A 129 34.23 10.72 -1.59
CA ARG A 129 35.40 9.84 -1.57
C ARG A 129 36.35 10.37 -2.64
N SER A 130 37.21 11.32 -2.28
CA SER A 130 38.31 11.72 -3.16
C SER A 130 39.25 10.51 -3.26
N ILE A 131 39.16 9.77 -4.35
CA ILE A 131 40.23 8.86 -4.76
C ILE A 131 41.41 9.77 -5.07
N GLN A 132 42.49 9.71 -4.27
CA GLN A 132 43.75 10.27 -4.71
C GLN A 132 44.28 9.36 -5.82
N GLU A 133 43.99 9.71 -7.06
CA GLU A 133 44.69 9.16 -8.21
C GLU A 133 46.09 9.80 -8.24
N GLU A 134 47.12 9.03 -7.90
CA GLU A 134 48.46 9.35 -8.40
C GLU A 134 48.38 9.32 -9.94
N ALA A 135 48.78 10.44 -10.54
CA ALA A 135 48.53 10.78 -11.93
C ALA A 135 49.01 9.70 -12.93
N GLY A 136 48.08 8.83 -13.35
CA GLY A 136 48.14 8.08 -14.59
C GLY A 136 47.09 8.63 -15.54
N LYS A 137 47.49 9.55 -16.42
CA LYS A 137 46.60 10.20 -17.41
C LYS A 137 45.78 9.16 -18.19
N ALA A 138 44.46 9.23 -18.08
CA ALA A 138 43.55 8.62 -19.04
C ALA A 138 42.43 9.61 -19.38
N CYS A 139 42.30 9.88 -20.67
CA CYS A 139 41.30 10.74 -21.28
C CYS A 139 39.90 10.10 -21.10
N LEU A 140 39.02 10.75 -20.33
CA LEU A 140 37.59 10.47 -20.34
C LEU A 140 36.85 11.71 -20.84
N THR A 141 36.51 11.70 -22.12
CA THR A 141 35.61 12.68 -22.73
C THR A 141 34.20 12.50 -22.15
N GLN A 142 33.64 13.60 -21.68
CA GLN A 142 32.32 13.70 -21.07
C GLN A 142 31.22 13.47 -22.12
N CYS A 143 30.25 12.59 -21.82
CA CYS A 143 28.96 12.58 -22.51
C CYS A 143 27.98 13.51 -21.78
N PRO A 144 27.26 14.41 -22.48
CA PRO A 144 26.27 15.27 -21.86
C PRO A 144 24.86 14.66 -21.98
N ASP A 145 24.33 14.10 -20.90
CA ASP A 145 22.90 14.14 -20.52
C ASP A 145 22.63 13.35 -19.22
N GLY A 146 23.14 13.87 -18.11
CA GLY A 146 22.78 13.40 -16.77
C GLY A 146 21.32 13.70 -16.42
N SER A 147 20.40 12.84 -16.83
CA SER A 147 19.06 12.74 -16.23
C SER A 147 18.90 11.40 -15.53
N ARG A 148 19.81 11.12 -14.59
CA ARG A 148 19.60 10.07 -13.59
C ARG A 148 18.83 10.69 -12.42
N SER A 149 17.51 10.83 -12.56
CA SER A 149 16.66 11.00 -11.38
C SER A 149 16.71 9.69 -10.61
N GLY A 150 17.56 9.68 -9.59
CA GLY A 150 17.62 8.61 -8.61
C GLY A 150 16.22 8.46 -8.01
N TRP A 151 15.65 7.28 -8.18
CA TRP A 151 14.68 6.79 -7.20
C TRP A 151 15.47 6.76 -5.89
N SER A 152 15.17 7.65 -4.94
CA SER A 152 15.71 7.50 -3.59
C SER A 152 15.29 6.12 -3.13
N ALA A 153 16.28 5.25 -2.96
CA ALA A 153 16.11 3.92 -2.42
C ALA A 153 15.94 4.02 -0.90
N ASP A 154 15.02 4.87 -0.44
CA ASP A 154 14.47 4.81 0.92
C ASP A 154 13.49 3.63 1.02
N SER A 155 13.80 2.53 0.33
CA SER A 155 13.20 1.24 0.57
C SER A 155 13.83 0.70 1.86
N VAL A 156 13.28 1.14 2.98
CA VAL A 156 13.44 0.46 4.26
C VAL A 156 13.10 -1.01 4.02
N THR A 157 14.13 -1.85 4.05
CA THR A 157 13.96 -3.30 3.93
C THR A 157 13.64 -3.81 5.30
N ILE A 158 12.51 -4.48 5.43
CA ILE A 158 11.96 -4.91 6.69
C ILE A 158 11.98 -6.44 6.76
N ALA A 159 12.35 -6.99 7.91
CA ALA A 159 12.29 -8.43 8.18
C ALA A 159 11.45 -8.73 9.44
N CYS A 160 11.14 -10.02 9.65
CA CYS A 160 10.41 -10.49 10.82
C CYS A 160 11.17 -10.18 12.13
N GLN A 161 10.47 -9.66 13.16
CA GLN A 161 10.99 -9.74 14.53
C GLN A 161 11.00 -11.19 15.00
N GLY A 162 12.18 -11.68 15.43
CA GLY A 162 12.43 -13.04 15.93
C GLY A 162 11.74 -13.38 17.26
N ARG A 163 10.41 -13.19 17.36
CA ARG A 163 9.62 -13.79 18.43
C ARG A 163 9.08 -15.13 17.95
N ARG A 164 9.40 -16.18 18.72
CA ARG A 164 8.92 -17.55 18.59
C ARG A 164 7.39 -17.56 18.68
N TRP A 165 6.73 -17.44 17.54
CA TRP A 165 5.35 -17.88 17.40
C TRP A 165 5.42 -19.38 17.13
N THR A 166 4.98 -20.17 18.11
CA THR A 166 4.76 -21.60 17.92
C THR A 166 3.69 -21.74 16.85
N LYS A 167 4.10 -21.91 15.60
CA LYS A 167 3.23 -22.50 14.60
C LYS A 167 2.82 -23.87 15.17
N PRO A 168 1.53 -24.16 15.41
CA PRO A 168 1.16 -25.55 15.52
C PRO A 168 1.54 -26.18 14.18
N CYS A 169 2.43 -27.17 14.23
CA CYS A 169 2.66 -28.05 13.09
C CYS A 169 1.29 -28.59 12.65
N PRO A 170 0.89 -28.46 11.38
CA PRO A 170 -0.26 -29.20 10.88
C PRO A 170 0.21 -30.63 10.61
N THR A 171 0.51 -31.40 11.66
CA THR A 171 0.58 -32.86 11.57
C THR A 171 -0.78 -33.41 11.89
N ALA A 172 -1.64 -33.43 10.87
CA ALA A 172 -2.72 -34.37 10.63
C ALA A 172 -3.70 -33.69 9.66
N ARG A 173 -3.90 -34.34 8.52
CA ARG A 173 -4.99 -34.03 7.60
C ARG A 173 -6.24 -34.76 8.12
N PRO A 174 -7.32 -34.09 8.52
CA PRO A 174 -8.63 -34.73 8.50
C PRO A 174 -9.36 -34.34 7.21
N SER A 175 -10.00 -35.36 6.67
CA SER A 175 -11.01 -35.39 5.62
C SER A 175 -11.83 -34.10 5.47
N ALA A 176 -12.06 -33.74 4.20
CA ALA A 176 -13.02 -32.75 3.77
C ALA A 176 -14.40 -32.99 4.40
N SER A 177 -14.93 -31.99 5.09
CA SER A 177 -16.35 -31.70 5.20
C SER A 177 -16.47 -30.23 5.59
N GLY A 178 -16.96 -29.43 4.65
CA GLY A 178 -16.94 -27.98 4.74
C GLY A 178 -17.92 -27.44 5.76
N HIS A 179 -17.43 -26.58 6.64
CA HIS A 179 -18.20 -25.46 7.17
C HIS A 179 -17.30 -24.23 7.17
N VAL A 180 -17.66 -23.25 6.33
CA VAL A 180 -17.03 -21.93 6.29
C VAL A 180 -17.33 -21.23 7.61
N ALA A 181 -16.29 -21.00 8.42
CA ALA A 181 -16.40 -20.17 9.61
C ALA A 181 -16.76 -18.74 9.18
N ARG A 182 -18.01 -18.37 9.48
CA ARG A 182 -18.56 -17.03 9.31
C ARG A 182 -17.83 -16.07 10.26
N MET A 183 -17.22 -15.03 9.72
CA MET A 183 -16.69 -13.91 10.50
C MET A 183 -17.80 -13.34 11.41
N PRO A 184 -17.52 -12.99 12.67
CA PRO A 184 -18.52 -12.37 13.53
C PRO A 184 -18.91 -11.01 12.96
N SER A 185 -20.18 -10.88 12.59
CA SER A 185 -20.78 -9.61 12.18
C SER A 185 -20.70 -8.63 13.35
N VAL A 186 -20.03 -7.50 13.14
CA VAL A 186 -20.03 -6.35 14.05
C VAL A 186 -21.48 -5.87 14.21
N ARG A 187 -22.07 -6.10 15.39
CA ARG A 187 -23.37 -5.53 15.76
C ARG A 187 -23.16 -4.09 16.22
N LEU A 188 -23.41 -3.14 15.32
CA LEU A 188 -23.48 -1.72 15.68
C LEU A 188 -24.72 -1.50 16.57
N ARG A 189 -24.51 -1.06 17.81
CA ARG A 189 -25.60 -0.60 18.69
C ARG A 189 -26.20 0.67 18.09
N ARG A 190 -27.52 0.67 17.81
CA ARG A 190 -28.29 1.89 17.55
C ARG A 190 -28.33 2.70 18.85
N ARG A 191 -27.87 3.95 18.83
CA ARG A 191 -28.22 4.93 19.87
C ARG A 191 -29.55 5.57 19.45
N ALA A 192 -30.58 5.40 20.25
CA ALA A 192 -31.85 6.09 20.07
C ALA A 192 -31.63 7.60 20.29
N ALA A 193 -32.16 8.43 19.39
CA ALA A 193 -32.27 9.86 19.60
C ALA A 193 -33.33 10.11 20.66
N SER A 194 -32.94 10.75 21.76
CA SER A 194 -33.88 11.31 22.74
C SER A 194 -34.46 12.60 22.17
N THR A 195 -35.73 12.58 21.79
CA THR A 195 -36.51 13.78 21.53
C THR A 195 -36.87 14.39 22.88
N GLY A 196 -36.27 15.53 23.21
CA GLY A 196 -36.67 16.37 24.34
C GLY A 196 -37.79 17.31 23.90
N ASN A 197 -38.81 17.38 24.75
CA ASN A 197 -40.03 18.19 24.65
C ASN A 197 -39.75 19.70 24.72
#